data_AF-A0A2G6ZP43-F1
#
_entry.id   AF-A0A2G6ZP43-F1
#
_cell.length_a   1.000
_cell.length_b   1.000
_cell.length_c   1.000
_cell.angle_alpha   90.00
_cell.angle_beta   90.00
_cell.angle_gamma   90.00
#
_symmetry.space_group_name_H-M   'P 1'
#
loop_
_entity.id
_entity.type
_entity.pdbx_description
1 polymer ?
#
loop_
_entity_poly.entity_id
_entity_poly.type
_entity_poly.pdbx_seq_one_letter_code
_entity_poly.pdbx_strand_id
1 'polypeptide(L)'
;MDDFARAPHLHSQHIHNSDPPFLGRDPLDRGCSIFAIADSLQLLGLASKTNPLMRWLGRFEGLEQHLEEELDPILSVRSILLQLVADHPKMPHVPKPQQEKNWHSFVMRVVAQPFVQTCGDWGRDGIASRIKWNPLQQSFMDFLALGQPGEELSIWTPTDGKSARAQHFARILLQEECA
;
A
#
# COMPACT_ATOMS: atom_id res chain seq x y z
N MET A 1 -29.41 0.24 42.51
CA MET A 1 -27.95 0.08 42.48
C MET A 1 -27.66 -1.24 41.79
N ASP A 2 -26.56 -1.26 41.05
CA ASP A 2 -25.91 -2.39 40.37
C ASP A 2 -26.39 -2.74 38.94
N ASP A 3 -25.80 -1.98 38.00
CA ASP A 3 -24.96 -2.47 36.90
C ASP A 3 -24.91 -3.98 36.67
N PHE A 4 -25.23 -4.42 35.45
CA PHE A 4 -24.35 -5.34 34.72
C PHE A 4 -24.46 -5.07 33.22
N ALA A 5 -23.43 -4.39 32.71
CA ALA A 5 -23.13 -4.23 31.30
C ALA A 5 -23.19 -5.56 30.55
N ARG A 6 -24.08 -5.64 29.56
CA ARG A 6 -24.15 -6.76 28.62
C ARG A 6 -22.99 -6.63 27.63
N ALA A 7 -21.85 -7.21 27.97
CA ALA A 7 -20.75 -7.37 27.02
C ALA A 7 -21.24 -8.09 25.76
N PRO A 8 -20.87 -7.67 24.55
CA PRO A 8 -21.21 -8.42 23.35
C PRO A 8 -20.42 -9.74 23.38
N HIS A 9 -21.15 -10.85 23.42
CA HIS A 9 -20.58 -12.18 23.37
C HIS A 9 -19.89 -12.40 22.02
N LEU A 10 -18.56 -12.38 22.02
CA LEU A 10 -17.74 -12.96 20.96
C LEU A 10 -18.08 -14.45 20.85
N HIS A 11 -18.98 -14.80 19.93
CA HIS A 11 -19.19 -16.18 19.54
C HIS A 11 -17.91 -16.68 18.87
N SER A 12 -17.11 -17.42 19.64
CA SER A 12 -16.01 -18.21 19.10
C SER A 12 -16.60 -19.31 18.21
N GLN A 13 -16.46 -19.15 16.89
CA GLN A 13 -16.72 -20.23 15.94
C GLN A 13 -15.47 -21.12 15.88
N HIS A 14 -15.42 -22.13 16.75
CA HIS A 14 -14.53 -23.27 16.53
C HIS A 14 -15.10 -24.12 15.38
N ILE A 15 -14.59 -23.92 14.17
CA ILE A 15 -14.78 -24.87 13.07
C ILE A 15 -13.58 -25.81 13.06
N HIS A 16 -13.84 -27.06 13.44
CA HIS A 16 -12.97 -28.20 13.22
C HIS A 16 -13.08 -28.59 11.74
N ASN A 17 -12.06 -28.31 10.93
CA ASN A 17 -11.86 -29.01 9.66
C ASN A 17 -10.36 -29.14 9.37
N SER A 18 -9.95 -30.38 9.23
CA SER A 18 -8.59 -30.85 9.01
C SER A 18 -8.28 -30.91 7.51
N ASP A 19 -7.87 -29.78 6.96
CA ASP A 19 -6.93 -29.57 5.84
C ASP A 19 -6.74 -28.05 5.70
N PRO A 20 -5.53 -27.49 5.51
CA PRO A 20 -5.31 -26.08 5.79
C PRO A 20 -5.80 -25.20 4.63
N PRO A 21 -6.86 -24.42 4.86
CA PRO A 21 -6.73 -22.98 4.72
C PRO A 21 -7.01 -22.38 6.10
N PHE A 22 -6.08 -21.59 6.61
CA PHE A 22 -6.18 -20.94 7.92
C PHE A 22 -7.51 -20.19 8.04
N LEU A 23 -8.55 -20.82 8.61
CA LEU A 23 -9.87 -20.22 8.80
C LEU A 23 -10.47 -19.63 7.50
N GLY A 24 -10.20 -20.25 6.35
CA GLY A 24 -10.67 -19.75 5.05
C GLY A 24 -9.98 -18.47 4.55
N ARG A 25 -8.87 -18.06 5.16
CA ARG A 25 -8.03 -16.96 4.67
C ARG A 25 -6.96 -17.50 3.74
N ASP A 26 -6.87 -16.93 2.55
CA ASP A 26 -5.75 -17.14 1.64
C ASP A 26 -4.55 -16.36 2.20
N PRO A 27 -3.37 -16.96 2.39
CA PRO A 27 -2.14 -16.23 2.70
C PRO A 27 -1.81 -15.11 1.68
N LEU A 28 -2.36 -15.20 0.47
CA LEU A 28 -2.31 -14.19 -0.58
C LEU A 28 -3.51 -13.24 -0.60
N ASP A 29 -4.37 -13.27 0.42
CA ASP A 29 -5.41 -12.26 0.61
C ASP A 29 -4.79 -10.89 0.86
N ARG A 30 -5.51 -9.85 0.42
CA ARG A 30 -5.14 -8.46 0.66
C ARG A 30 -4.84 -8.16 2.13
N GLY A 31 -5.65 -8.70 3.04
CA GLY A 31 -5.49 -8.52 4.49
C GLY A 31 -4.19 -9.12 5.06
N CYS A 32 -3.60 -10.10 4.37
CA CYS A 32 -2.35 -10.74 4.77
C CYS A 32 -1.12 -10.11 4.08
N SER A 33 -1.32 -9.32 3.02
CA SER A 33 -0.24 -8.72 2.23
C SER A 33 0.74 -7.87 3.03
N ILE A 34 0.29 -7.17 4.07
CA ILE A 34 1.15 -6.36 4.92
C ILE A 34 2.23 -7.21 5.63
N PHE A 35 1.89 -8.43 6.03
CA PHE A 35 2.82 -9.36 6.66
C PHE A 35 3.80 -9.92 5.62
N ALA A 36 3.30 -10.29 4.44
CA ALA A 36 4.14 -10.74 3.33
C ALA A 36 5.15 -9.66 2.88
N ILE A 37 4.75 -8.38 2.91
CA ILE A 37 5.66 -7.25 2.65
C ILE A 37 6.76 -7.17 3.72
N ALA A 38 6.38 -7.21 5.00
CA ALA A 38 7.34 -7.14 6.10
C ALA A 38 8.34 -8.31 6.08
N ASP A 39 7.84 -9.54 5.87
CA ASP A 39 8.66 -10.74 5.77
C ASP A 39 9.60 -10.69 4.56
N SER A 40 9.11 -10.21 3.41
CA SER A 40 9.95 -10.07 2.22
C SER A 40 11.06 -9.04 2.42
N LEU A 41 10.77 -7.92 3.08
CA LEU A 41 11.79 -6.94 3.45
C LEU A 41 12.82 -7.54 4.41
N GLN A 42 12.39 -8.31 5.41
CA GLN A 42 13.30 -9.02 6.31
C GLN A 42 14.23 -9.98 5.55
N LEU A 43 13.68 -10.78 4.62
CA LEU A 43 14.45 -11.72 3.80
C LEU A 43 15.47 -11.03 2.89
N LEU A 44 15.16 -9.80 2.45
CA LEU A 44 16.07 -8.98 1.63
C LEU A 44 17.11 -8.21 2.47
N GLY A 45 17.09 -8.33 3.80
CA GLY A 45 17.93 -7.55 4.71
C GLY A 45 17.50 -6.08 4.86
N LEU A 46 16.25 -5.77 4.55
CA LEU A 46 15.66 -4.43 4.48
C LEU A 46 14.64 -4.16 5.60
N ALA A 47 14.74 -4.87 6.72
CA ALA A 47 13.79 -4.78 7.84
C ALA A 47 13.59 -3.34 8.36
N SER A 48 14.65 -2.51 8.35
CA SER A 48 14.57 -1.11 8.75
C SER A 48 13.70 -0.25 7.83
N LYS A 49 13.43 -0.70 6.60
CA LYS A 49 12.60 -0.02 5.60
C LYS A 49 11.10 -0.28 5.75
N THR A 50 10.70 -1.23 6.60
CA THR A 50 9.29 -1.60 6.77
C THR A 50 8.45 -0.40 7.21
N ASN A 51 8.86 0.31 8.27
CA ASN A 51 8.11 1.46 8.77
C ASN A 51 8.03 2.63 7.76
N PRO A 52 9.14 3.08 7.15
CA PRO A 52 9.13 4.03 6.02
C PRO A 52 8.13 3.64 4.93
N LEU A 53 8.20 2.39 4.47
CA LEU A 53 7.35 1.91 3.37
C LEU A 53 5.87 1.87 3.77
N MET A 54 5.55 1.40 4.97
CA MET A 54 4.15 1.34 5.44
C MET A 54 3.55 2.73 5.59
N ARG A 55 4.29 3.71 6.13
CA ARG A 55 3.83 5.11 6.22
C ARG A 55 3.61 5.72 4.83
N TRP A 56 4.50 5.42 3.89
CA TRP A 56 4.35 5.87 2.52
C TRP A 56 3.11 5.23 1.85
N LEU A 57 2.90 3.93 2.03
CA LEU A 57 1.74 3.20 1.52
C LEU A 57 0.41 3.70 2.10
N GLY A 58 0.39 4.10 3.38
CA GLY A 58 -0.80 4.69 4.01
C GLY A 58 -1.32 5.94 3.32
N ARG A 59 -0.51 6.62 2.48
CA ARG A 59 -0.98 7.74 1.66
C ARG A 59 -1.99 7.31 0.60
N PHE A 60 -1.98 6.04 0.21
CA PHE A 60 -2.85 5.44 -0.81
C PHE A 60 -3.96 4.57 -0.21
N GLU A 61 -4.09 4.51 1.12
CA GLU A 61 -5.14 3.73 1.78
C GLU A 61 -6.53 4.16 1.30
N GLY A 62 -7.39 3.19 0.98
CA GLY A 62 -8.74 3.43 0.45
C GLY A 62 -8.80 3.54 -1.08
N LEU A 63 -7.68 3.79 -1.74
CA LEU A 63 -7.64 3.94 -3.21
C LEU A 63 -8.04 2.65 -3.92
N GLU A 64 -7.78 1.48 -3.33
CA GLU A 64 -8.15 0.17 -3.85
C GLU A 64 -9.65 0.02 -4.14
N GLN A 65 -10.51 0.79 -3.48
CA GLN A 65 -11.97 0.72 -3.69
C GLN A 65 -12.38 1.37 -5.01
N HIS A 66 -11.49 2.12 -5.64
CA HIS A 66 -11.73 2.87 -6.87
C HIS A 66 -10.82 2.43 -8.03
N LEU A 67 -10.08 1.34 -7.84
CA LEU A 67 -9.14 0.79 -8.81
C LEU A 67 -9.49 -0.66 -9.14
N GLU A 68 -9.03 -1.12 -10.30
CA GLU A 68 -8.95 -2.55 -10.61
C GLU A 68 -7.97 -3.24 -9.65
N GLU A 69 -8.16 -4.54 -9.40
CA GLU A 69 -7.37 -5.29 -8.42
C GLU A 69 -5.87 -5.29 -8.74
N GLU A 70 -5.53 -5.35 -10.03
CA GLU A 70 -4.15 -5.30 -10.53
C GLU A 70 -3.44 -3.98 -10.21
N LEU A 71 -4.22 -2.93 -9.92
CA LEU A 71 -3.73 -1.61 -9.55
C LEU A 71 -3.79 -1.36 -8.04
N ASP A 72 -4.19 -2.36 -7.23
CA ASP A 72 -4.19 -2.25 -5.77
C ASP A 72 -2.77 -1.92 -5.27
N PRO A 73 -2.57 -0.82 -4.51
CA PRO A 73 -1.26 -0.39 -4.04
C PRO A 73 -0.54 -1.46 -3.19
N ILE A 74 -1.27 -2.14 -2.31
CA ILE A 74 -0.74 -3.15 -1.39
C ILE A 74 -0.38 -4.42 -2.15
N LEU A 75 -1.25 -4.89 -3.04
CA LEU A 75 -0.99 -6.09 -3.85
C LEU A 75 0.18 -5.85 -4.81
N SER A 76 0.25 -4.67 -5.44
CA SER A 76 1.35 -4.28 -6.32
C SER A 76 2.70 -4.30 -5.60
N VAL A 77 2.78 -3.69 -4.42
CA VAL A 77 4.02 -3.65 -3.63
C VAL A 77 4.44 -5.05 -3.17
N ARG A 78 3.47 -5.86 -2.70
CA ARG A 78 3.73 -7.26 -2.33
C ARG A 78 4.30 -8.05 -3.49
N SER A 79 3.69 -7.99 -4.67
CA SER A 79 4.11 -8.74 -5.85
C SER A 79 5.54 -8.36 -6.30
N ILE A 80 5.90 -7.07 -6.22
CA ILE A 80 7.27 -6.62 -6.52
C ILE A 80 8.28 -7.22 -5.55
N LEU A 81 7.97 -7.23 -4.25
CA LEU A 81 8.86 -7.79 -3.22
C LEU A 81 9.01 -9.30 -3.34
N LEU A 82 7.91 -10.02 -3.56
CA LEU A 82 7.95 -11.47 -3.76
C LEU A 82 8.80 -11.84 -4.98
N GLN A 83 8.68 -11.08 -6.08
CA GLN A 83 9.56 -11.25 -7.25
C GLN A 83 11.03 -11.02 -6.88
N LEU A 84 11.35 -9.94 -6.16
CA LEU A 84 12.72 -9.69 -5.73
C LEU A 84 13.27 -10.79 -4.83
N VAL A 85 12.46 -11.32 -3.91
CA VAL A 85 12.85 -12.46 -3.07
C VAL A 85 13.11 -13.71 -3.93
N ALA A 86 12.25 -14.01 -4.90
CA ALA A 86 12.41 -15.15 -5.79
C ALA A 86 13.67 -15.05 -6.68
N ASP A 87 14.04 -13.83 -7.09
CA ASP A 87 15.21 -13.57 -7.92
C ASP A 87 16.54 -13.66 -7.14
N HIS A 88 16.50 -13.74 -5.80
CA HIS A 88 17.69 -13.81 -4.94
C HIS A 88 17.88 -15.20 -4.32
N PRO A 89 19.04 -15.86 -4.49
CA PRO A 89 19.32 -17.12 -3.81
C PRO A 89 19.31 -16.92 -2.29
N LYS A 90 18.76 -17.91 -1.55
CA LYS A 90 18.63 -17.92 -0.09
C LYS A 90 20.00 -17.75 0.59
N MET A 91 20.44 -16.51 0.76
CA MET A 91 21.65 -16.19 1.53
C MET A 91 21.26 -16.01 3.00
N PRO A 92 22.01 -16.60 3.95
CA PRO A 92 21.76 -16.40 5.38
C PRO A 92 21.87 -14.93 5.81
N HIS A 93 22.67 -14.15 5.08
CA HIS A 93 22.87 -12.72 5.30
C HIS A 93 23.09 -12.02 3.96
N VAL A 94 22.29 -11.00 3.66
CA VAL A 94 22.46 -10.16 2.47
C VAL A 94 23.49 -9.07 2.76
N PRO A 95 24.63 -8.97 2.05
CA PRO A 95 25.61 -7.90 2.29
C PRO A 95 25.02 -6.50 2.10
N LYS A 96 25.46 -5.51 2.88
CA LYS A 96 24.93 -4.13 2.83
C LYS A 96 24.90 -3.51 1.41
N PRO A 97 25.94 -3.64 0.55
CA PRO A 97 25.87 -3.13 -0.82
C PRO A 97 24.78 -3.80 -1.67
N GLN A 98 24.44 -5.05 -1.38
CA GLN A 98 23.35 -5.74 -2.06
C GLN A 98 21.99 -5.29 -1.51
N GLN A 99 21.87 -5.03 -0.20
CA GLN A 99 20.66 -4.44 0.39
C GLN A 99 20.33 -3.09 -0.27
N GLU A 100 21.32 -2.20 -0.41
CA GLU A 100 21.17 -0.89 -1.07
C GLU A 100 20.70 -1.03 -2.52
N LYS A 101 21.29 -1.96 -3.28
CA LYS A 101 20.85 -2.27 -4.66
C LYS A 101 19.43 -2.81 -4.71
N ASN A 102 19.07 -3.71 -3.79
CA ASN A 102 17.73 -4.29 -3.69
C ASN A 102 16.69 -3.22 -3.36
N TRP A 103 16.99 -2.35 -2.39
CA TRP A 103 16.12 -1.23 -2.04
C TRP A 103 15.95 -0.27 -3.21
N HIS A 104 17.03 0.10 -3.88
CA HIS A 104 16.97 0.98 -5.04
C HIS A 104 16.11 0.37 -6.17
N SER A 105 16.35 -0.89 -6.52
CA SER A 105 15.56 -1.60 -7.54
C SER A 105 14.07 -1.69 -7.16
N PHE A 106 13.79 -2.05 -5.91
CA PHE A 106 12.43 -2.06 -5.36
C PHE A 106 11.73 -0.71 -5.51
N VAL A 107 12.34 0.37 -5.00
CA VAL A 107 11.75 1.71 -5.05
C VAL A 107 11.46 2.12 -6.49
N MET A 108 12.40 1.90 -7.41
CA MET A 108 12.21 2.26 -8.82
C MET A 108 11.06 1.48 -9.48
N ARG A 109 10.86 0.21 -9.10
CA ARG A 109 9.72 -0.60 -9.58
C ARG A 109 8.39 -0.15 -8.99
N VAL A 110 8.37 0.23 -7.71
CA VAL A 110 7.16 0.70 -7.01
C VAL A 110 6.70 2.05 -7.54
N VAL A 111 7.59 3.03 -7.66
CA VAL A 111 7.21 4.38 -8.15
C VAL A 111 6.79 4.40 -9.62
N ALA A 112 7.12 3.35 -10.36
CA ALA A 112 6.69 3.13 -11.74
C ALA A 112 5.28 2.51 -11.85
N GLN A 113 4.67 2.07 -10.74
CA GLN A 113 3.34 1.46 -10.78
C GLN A 113 2.26 2.50 -11.12
N PRO A 114 1.19 2.11 -11.84
CA PRO A 114 0.15 3.05 -12.27
C PRO A 114 -0.57 3.72 -11.09
N PHE A 115 -0.78 3.02 -9.97
CA PHE A 115 -1.46 3.59 -8.79
C PHE A 115 -0.75 4.84 -8.24
N VAL A 116 0.56 4.95 -8.43
CA VAL A 116 1.36 6.12 -8.02
C VAL A 116 0.96 7.35 -8.85
N GLN A 117 0.52 7.13 -10.08
CA GLN A 117 0.10 8.16 -11.03
C GLN A 117 -1.36 8.54 -10.90
N THR A 118 -2.15 7.73 -10.21
CA THR A 118 -3.58 7.96 -10.04
C THR A 118 -3.84 9.33 -9.43
N CYS A 119 -4.73 10.05 -10.06
CA CYS A 119 -5.24 11.33 -9.63
C CYS A 119 -6.67 11.12 -9.14
N GLY A 120 -7.05 11.95 -8.16
CA GLY A 120 -8.43 12.07 -7.73
C GLY A 120 -8.81 13.53 -7.66
N ASP A 121 -10.05 13.84 -8.00
CA ASP A 121 -10.59 15.18 -7.81
C ASP A 121 -12.07 15.15 -7.43
N TRP A 122 -12.46 16.16 -6.64
CA TRP A 122 -13.85 16.44 -6.34
C TRP A 122 -14.29 17.63 -7.18
N GLY A 123 -15.39 17.43 -7.90
CA GLY A 123 -15.98 18.45 -8.76
C GLY A 123 -17.47 18.24 -8.95
N ARG A 124 -18.11 19.17 -9.65
CA ARG A 124 -19.48 19.00 -10.14
C ARG A 124 -19.44 18.84 -11.64
N ASP A 125 -20.39 18.10 -12.18
CA ASP A 125 -20.50 17.90 -13.61
C ASP A 125 -20.46 19.22 -14.39
N GLY A 126 -19.57 19.30 -15.37
CA GLY A 126 -19.37 20.48 -16.22
C GLY A 126 -18.66 21.67 -15.56
N ILE A 127 -18.16 21.53 -14.32
CA ILE A 127 -17.42 22.57 -13.59
C ILE A 127 -15.97 22.11 -13.36
N ALA A 128 -15.03 23.07 -13.30
CA ALA A 128 -13.65 22.77 -12.90
C ALA A 128 -13.59 22.11 -11.51
N SER A 129 -12.68 21.15 -11.35
CA SER A 129 -12.40 20.48 -10.07
C SER A 129 -12.12 21.51 -8.96
N ARG A 130 -12.80 21.38 -7.81
CA ARG A 130 -12.58 22.26 -6.64
C ARG A 130 -11.28 21.91 -5.93
N ILE A 131 -11.07 20.62 -5.69
CA ILE A 131 -9.87 20.10 -5.04
C ILE A 131 -9.35 18.88 -5.79
N LYS A 132 -8.03 18.75 -5.81
CA LYS A 132 -7.33 17.60 -6.37
C LYS A 132 -6.54 16.92 -5.28
N TRP A 133 -6.60 15.61 -5.25
CA TRP A 133 -5.81 14.79 -4.35
C TRP A 133 -4.33 14.90 -4.71
N ASN A 134 -3.52 15.16 -3.70
CA ASN A 134 -2.07 15.12 -3.80
C ASN A 134 -1.53 14.19 -2.70
N PRO A 135 -1.06 12.97 -3.04
CA PRO A 135 -0.57 12.02 -2.05
C PRO A 135 0.69 12.49 -1.33
N LEU A 136 1.38 13.53 -1.82
CA LEU A 136 2.49 14.16 -1.10
C LEU A 136 2.03 15.00 0.10
N GLN A 137 0.79 15.50 0.06
CA GLN A 137 0.25 16.40 1.08
C GLN A 137 -0.64 15.69 2.10
N GLN A 138 -1.43 14.69 1.67
CA GLN A 138 -2.38 13.99 2.55
C GLN A 138 -2.68 12.56 2.07
N SER A 139 -3.27 11.76 2.94
CA SER A 139 -3.76 10.43 2.56
C SER A 139 -4.99 10.53 1.64
N PHE A 140 -5.27 9.45 0.90
CA PHE A 140 -6.46 9.36 0.09
C PHE A 140 -7.75 9.33 0.94
N MET A 141 -7.75 8.62 2.07
CA MET A 141 -8.87 8.65 3.02
C MET A 141 -9.18 10.07 3.54
N ASP A 142 -8.15 10.84 3.92
CA ASP A 142 -8.33 12.23 4.34
C ASP A 142 -8.91 13.09 3.20
N PHE A 143 -8.54 12.80 1.95
CA PHE A 143 -9.08 13.46 0.77
C PHE A 143 -10.55 13.11 0.51
N LEU A 144 -10.95 11.85 0.71
CA LEU A 144 -12.35 11.44 0.57
C LEU A 144 -13.26 12.21 1.54
N ALA A 145 -12.79 12.48 2.75
CA ALA A 145 -13.53 13.24 3.76
C ALA A 145 -13.80 14.72 3.36
N LEU A 146 -13.13 15.24 2.33
CA LEU A 146 -13.30 16.62 1.86
C LEU A 146 -14.42 16.80 0.82
N GLY A 147 -15.09 15.73 0.39
CA GLY A 147 -16.20 15.80 -0.56
C GLY A 147 -17.40 16.57 0.01
N GLN A 148 -18.07 17.36 -0.84
CA GLN A 148 -19.24 18.14 -0.45
C GLN A 148 -20.53 17.60 -1.09
N PRO A 149 -21.72 17.90 -0.50
CA PRO A 149 -22.98 17.55 -1.13
C PRO A 149 -23.11 18.07 -2.57
N GLY A 150 -23.47 17.16 -3.48
CA GLY A 150 -23.63 17.45 -4.91
C GLY A 150 -22.32 17.47 -5.71
N GLU A 151 -21.20 17.08 -5.12
CA GLU A 151 -19.95 16.76 -5.84
C GLU A 151 -19.83 15.27 -6.13
N GLU A 152 -19.07 14.94 -7.17
CA GLU A 152 -18.71 13.58 -7.55
C GLU A 152 -17.19 13.41 -7.50
N LEU A 153 -16.76 12.19 -7.16
CA LEU A 153 -15.36 11.80 -7.14
C LEU A 153 -14.97 11.27 -8.52
N SER A 154 -13.97 11.90 -9.14
CA SER A 154 -13.34 11.38 -10.36
C SER A 154 -11.98 10.80 -10.03
N ILE A 155 -11.73 9.56 -10.43
CA ILE A 155 -10.43 8.88 -10.34
C ILE A 155 -9.93 8.57 -11.75
N TRP A 156 -8.70 8.95 -12.04
CA TRP A 156 -8.12 8.80 -13.38
C TRP A 156 -6.60 8.68 -13.32
N THR A 157 -6.01 8.07 -14.34
CA THR A 157 -4.54 7.98 -14.48
C THR A 157 -4.09 8.77 -15.71
N PRO A 158 -3.14 9.72 -15.58
CA PRO A 158 -2.62 10.44 -16.73
C PRO A 158 -1.99 9.49 -17.76
N THR A 159 -2.27 9.69 -19.05
CA THR A 159 -1.69 8.91 -20.16
C THR A 159 -0.24 9.27 -20.50
N ASP A 160 0.23 10.43 -20.05
CA ASP A 160 1.48 11.02 -20.54
C ASP A 160 2.63 10.82 -19.54
N GLY A 161 3.72 10.25 -20.05
CA GLY A 161 4.82 9.60 -19.32
C GLY A 161 5.50 10.36 -18.17
N LYS A 162 6.03 9.56 -17.23
CA LYS A 162 6.91 9.91 -16.09
C LYS A 162 6.51 11.19 -15.35
N SER A 163 5.59 11.07 -14.42
CA SER A 163 5.25 12.22 -13.57
C SER A 163 6.42 12.64 -12.66
N ALA A 164 6.50 13.94 -12.42
CA ALA A 164 7.30 14.51 -11.34
C ALA A 164 7.00 13.85 -9.97
N ARG A 165 5.80 13.26 -9.81
CA ARG A 165 5.38 12.56 -8.60
C ARG A 165 6.17 11.27 -8.38
N ALA A 166 6.39 10.45 -9.42
CA ALA A 166 7.23 9.25 -9.30
C ALA A 166 8.65 9.61 -8.83
N GLN A 167 9.23 10.65 -9.44
CA GLN A 167 10.57 11.13 -9.06
C GLN A 167 10.61 11.65 -7.62
N HIS A 168 9.55 12.33 -7.19
CA HIS A 168 9.45 12.84 -5.82
C HIS A 168 9.34 11.70 -4.81
N PHE A 169 8.51 10.68 -5.07
CA PHE A 169 8.41 9.52 -4.20
C PHE A 169 9.67 8.67 -4.17
N ALA A 170 10.37 8.54 -5.30
CA ALA A 170 11.67 7.88 -5.32
C ALA A 170 12.65 8.57 -4.38
N ARG A 171 12.68 9.91 -4.39
CA ARG A 171 13.51 10.69 -3.46
C ARG A 171 13.12 10.44 -2.00
N ILE A 172 11.83 10.50 -1.66
CA ILE A 172 11.36 10.24 -0.28
C ILE A 172 11.82 8.85 0.19
N LEU A 173 11.51 7.79 -0.55
CA LEU A 173 11.81 6.41 -0.15
C LEU A 173 13.32 6.10 -0.12
N LEU A 174 14.12 6.77 -0.96
CA LEU A 174 15.58 6.60 -0.96
C LEU A 174 16.29 7.46 0.10
N GLN A 175 15.69 8.59 0.53
CA GLN A 175 16.32 9.54 1.47
C GLN A 175 16.01 9.28 2.95
N GLU A 176 15.01 8.45 3.30
CA GLU A 176 14.71 8.06 4.69
C GLU A 176 15.81 7.18 5.36
N GLU A 177 17.08 7.32 4.95
CA GLU A 177 18.26 6.74 5.61
C GLU A 177 18.89 7.64 6.68
N CYS A 178 18.41 8.87 6.83
CA CYS A 178 18.93 9.86 7.78
C CYS A 178 17.83 10.40 8.70
N ALA A 179 17.36 9.59 9.64
CA ALA A 179 16.65 10.05 10.84
C ALA A 179 17.00 9.16 12.02
#